data_AF-A0A6I1JEE3-F1
#
_entry.id   AF-A0A6I1JEE3-F1
#
_cell.length_a   1.000
_cell.length_b   1.000
_cell.length_c   1.000
_cell.angle_alpha   90.00
_cell.angle_beta   90.00
_cell.angle_gamma   90.00
#
_symmetry.space_group_name_H-M   'P 1'
#
loop_
_entity.id
_entity.type
_entity.pdbx_description
1 polymer ?
#
loop_
_entity_poly.entity_id
_entity_poly.type
_entity_poly.pdbx_seq_one_letter_code
_entity_poly.pdbx_strand_id
1 'polypeptide(L)'
;MSKMSTELTRHALNGATMGTRWSALFFAEPDFDPAPTRAALQAAVDGVDGQMSTWNPGSDLMQLNAAPVGEWVTVPARLAEVLRLGLEIGRASGGAFDIGMGDAVTAWGFGPGDAAPDGIRAAMTASRRPAHEVLEMDDARVRKAAVLKLDLNGIAKG
;
A
#
# COMPACT_ATOMS: atom_id res chain seq x y z
N MET A 1 35.85 36.61 3.09
CA MET A 1 34.73 36.18 2.23
C MET A 1 34.85 34.68 2.04
N SER A 2 34.00 33.90 2.71
CA SER A 2 34.02 32.44 2.63
C SER A 2 33.57 32.02 1.24
N LYS A 3 34.39 31.24 0.52
CA LYS A 3 33.97 30.57 -0.71
C LYS A 3 32.97 29.50 -0.28
N MET A 4 31.68 29.75 -0.51
CA MET A 4 30.67 28.69 -0.48
C MET A 4 31.11 27.66 -1.53
N SER A 5 31.50 26.47 -1.07
CA SER A 5 31.79 25.36 -1.96
C SER A 5 30.49 24.99 -2.65
N THR A 6 30.37 25.19 -3.96
CA THR A 6 29.21 24.76 -4.76
C THR A 6 29.27 23.26 -5.11
N GLU A 7 30.25 22.52 -4.60
CA GLU A 7 30.37 21.09 -4.84
C GLU A 7 29.54 20.31 -3.82
N LEU A 8 28.41 19.78 -4.29
CA LEU A 8 27.58 18.88 -3.50
C LEU A 8 28.25 17.51 -3.34
N THR A 9 28.10 16.92 -2.17
CA THR A 9 28.55 15.56 -1.85
C THR A 9 27.42 14.56 -2.09
N ARG A 10 27.76 13.41 -2.68
CA ARG A 10 26.82 12.31 -2.92
C ARG A 10 26.55 11.52 -1.63
N HIS A 11 25.29 11.35 -1.26
CA HIS A 11 24.82 10.49 -0.17
C HIS A 11 24.04 9.28 -0.71
N ALA A 12 24.26 8.13 -0.10
CA ALA A 12 23.55 6.89 -0.40
C ALA A 12 23.01 6.29 0.90
N LEU A 13 21.68 6.29 1.05
CA LEU A 13 20.97 5.74 2.20
C LEU A 13 20.16 4.52 1.79
N ASN A 14 19.93 3.61 2.73
CA ASN A 14 19.09 2.43 2.54
C ASN A 14 18.58 1.91 3.88
N GLY A 15 17.55 1.08 3.83
CA GLY A 15 16.93 0.40 4.96
C GLY A 15 16.00 -0.73 4.50
N ALA A 16 15.52 -1.54 5.44
CA ALA A 16 14.58 -2.64 5.16
C ALA A 16 13.13 -2.15 5.24
N THR A 17 12.23 -2.73 4.45
CA THR A 17 10.78 -2.46 4.50
C THR A 17 10.02 -3.46 3.63
N MET A 18 8.78 -3.84 3.99
CA MET A 18 7.84 -4.58 3.13
C MET A 18 8.45 -5.83 2.45
N GLY A 19 9.23 -6.63 3.19
CA GLY A 19 9.92 -7.82 2.67
C GLY A 19 11.07 -7.53 1.69
N THR A 20 11.51 -6.28 1.57
CA THR A 20 12.56 -5.82 0.65
C THR A 20 13.37 -4.67 1.29
N ARG A 21 14.01 -3.83 0.47
CA ARG A 21 14.80 -2.67 0.90
C ARG A 21 14.43 -1.41 0.12
N TRP A 22 14.50 -0.25 0.77
CA TRP A 22 14.49 1.05 0.11
C TRP A 22 15.93 1.53 -0.09
N SER A 23 16.15 2.38 -1.08
CA SER A 23 17.43 3.06 -1.32
C SER A 23 17.18 4.48 -1.81
N ALA A 24 17.93 5.44 -1.28
CA ALA A 24 17.85 6.84 -1.66
C ALA A 24 19.24 7.37 -2.02
N LEU A 25 19.35 7.99 -3.19
CA LEU A 25 20.56 8.65 -3.66
C LEU A 25 20.26 10.13 -3.87
N PHE A 26 21.05 10.99 -3.25
CA PHE A 26 20.91 12.43 -3.40
C PHE A 26 22.24 13.14 -3.19
N PHE A 27 22.29 14.41 -3.55
CA PHE A 27 23.45 15.27 -3.39
C PHE A 27 23.10 16.38 -2.39
N ALA A 28 23.98 16.64 -1.42
CA ALA A 28 23.78 17.65 -0.38
C ALA A 28 25.09 18.38 -0.08
N GLU A 29 25.02 19.47 0.68
CA GLU A 29 26.22 20.22 1.09
C GLU A 29 27.19 19.33 1.90
N PRO A 30 28.52 19.59 1.85
CA PRO A 30 29.51 18.74 2.50
C PRO A 30 29.34 18.53 4.02
N ASP A 31 28.66 19.46 4.71
CA ASP A 31 28.38 19.43 6.14
C ASP A 31 26.99 18.84 6.48
N PHE A 32 26.28 18.31 5.49
CA PHE A 32 24.98 17.69 5.67
C PHE A 32 25.06 16.42 6.55
N ASP A 33 24.27 16.39 7.63
CA ASP A 33 24.06 15.20 8.44
C ASP A 33 22.94 14.31 7.84
N PRO A 34 23.25 13.09 7.35
CA PRO A 34 22.25 12.20 6.78
C PRO A 34 21.38 11.48 7.82
N ALA A 35 21.70 11.51 9.11
CA ALA A 35 20.99 10.71 10.11
C ALA A 35 19.49 11.06 10.25
N PRO A 36 19.08 12.35 10.34
CA PRO A 36 17.67 12.71 10.38
C PRO A 36 16.91 12.30 9.11
N THR A 37 17.55 12.42 7.94
CA THR A 37 16.95 12.03 6.66
C THR A 37 16.76 10.52 6.55
N ARG A 38 17.75 9.74 7.01
CA ARG A 38 17.62 8.27 7.10
C ARG A 38 16.44 7.89 7.98
N ALA A 39 16.31 8.51 9.16
CA ALA A 39 15.23 8.23 10.10
C ALA A 39 13.87 8.60 9.50
N ALA A 40 13.76 9.74 8.83
CA ALA A 40 12.52 10.17 8.17
C ALA A 40 12.12 9.24 7.02
N LEU A 41 13.08 8.79 6.19
CA LEU A 41 12.83 7.83 5.12
C LEU A 41 12.36 6.49 5.67
N GLN A 42 12.98 5.99 6.74
CA GLN A 42 12.56 4.77 7.40
C GLN A 42 11.14 4.91 7.98
N ALA A 43 10.86 6.01 8.69
CA ALA A 43 9.54 6.27 9.26
C ALA A 43 8.45 6.36 8.19
N ALA A 44 8.75 6.92 7.01
CA ALA A 44 7.80 6.99 5.90
C ALA A 44 7.42 5.59 5.39
N VAL A 45 8.40 4.72 5.15
CA VAL A 45 8.13 3.35 4.68
C VAL A 45 7.53 2.45 5.75
N ASP A 46 7.87 2.68 7.03
CA ASP A 46 7.23 1.99 8.17
C ASP A 46 5.76 2.41 8.31
N GLY A 47 5.44 3.68 8.02
CA GLY A 47 4.07 4.17 7.98
C GLY A 47 3.23 3.51 6.88
N VAL A 48 3.82 3.28 5.69
CA VAL A 48 3.16 2.52 4.61
C VAL A 48 2.92 1.07 5.03
N ASP A 49 3.94 0.39 5.56
CA ASP A 49 3.82 -1.00 5.99
C ASP A 49 2.78 -1.15 7.12
N GLY A 50 2.82 -0.26 8.12
CA GLY A 50 1.87 -0.24 9.22
C GLY A 50 0.42 -0.07 8.78
N GLN A 51 0.16 0.73 7.74
CA GLN A 51 -1.21 0.99 7.27
C GLN A 51 -1.69 0.01 6.19
N MET A 52 -0.80 -0.46 5.32
CA MET A 52 -1.18 -1.06 4.03
C MET A 52 -0.70 -2.50 3.83
N SER A 53 0.06 -3.07 4.78
CA SER A 53 0.60 -4.42 4.64
C SER A 53 -0.48 -5.48 4.85
N THR A 54 -0.65 -6.38 3.88
CA THR A 54 -1.46 -7.59 4.02
C THR A 54 -0.80 -8.67 4.90
N TRP A 55 0.49 -8.48 5.23
CA TRP A 55 1.27 -9.37 6.09
C TRP A 55 1.17 -9.02 7.58
N ASN A 56 0.68 -7.82 7.89
CA ASN A 56 0.45 -7.36 9.26
C ASN A 56 -1.06 -7.42 9.57
N PRO A 57 -1.52 -8.39 10.40
CA PRO A 57 -2.93 -8.47 10.78
C PRO A 57 -3.46 -7.23 11.51
N GLY A 58 -2.57 -6.43 12.10
CA GLY A 58 -2.91 -5.19 12.80
C GLY A 58 -3.01 -3.97 11.88
N SER A 59 -2.69 -4.07 10.59
CA SER A 59 -2.69 -2.92 9.67
C SER A 59 -4.10 -2.38 9.43
N ASP A 60 -4.20 -1.09 9.14
CA ASP A 60 -5.48 -0.43 8.82
C ASP A 60 -6.19 -1.11 7.63
N LEU A 61 -5.43 -1.55 6.61
CA LEU A 61 -5.95 -2.31 5.49
C LEU A 61 -6.57 -3.65 5.94
N MET A 62 -5.89 -4.38 6.84
CA MET A 62 -6.40 -5.65 7.34
C MET A 62 -7.63 -5.48 8.24
N GLN A 63 -7.68 -4.40 9.02
CA GLN A 63 -8.88 -4.01 9.77
C GLN A 63 -10.06 -3.69 8.83
N LEU A 64 -9.84 -2.92 7.77
CA LEU A 64 -10.85 -2.66 6.72
C LEU A 64 -11.29 -3.96 6.02
N ASN A 65 -10.36 -4.88 5.75
CA ASN A 65 -10.66 -6.19 5.18
C ASN A 65 -11.50 -7.07 6.11
N ALA A 66 -11.31 -6.96 7.42
CA ALA A 66 -12.08 -7.69 8.43
C ALA A 66 -13.48 -7.10 8.66
N ALA A 67 -13.67 -5.79 8.40
CA ALA A 67 -14.95 -5.12 8.63
C ALA A 67 -16.12 -5.78 7.88
N PRO A 68 -17.32 -5.85 8.48
CA PRO A 68 -18.53 -6.31 7.80
C PRO A 68 -18.87 -5.49 6.55
N VAL A 69 -19.56 -6.14 5.62
CA VAL A 69 -20.17 -5.45 4.46
C VAL A 69 -21.25 -4.49 4.98
N GLY A 70 -21.27 -3.27 4.45
CA GLY A 70 -22.22 -2.23 4.84
C GLY A 70 -21.77 -1.36 6.02
N GLU A 71 -20.65 -1.67 6.67
CA GLU A 71 -20.12 -0.87 7.79
C GLU A 71 -19.11 0.18 7.32
N TRP A 72 -19.23 1.39 7.84
CA TRP A 72 -18.27 2.47 7.61
C TRP A 72 -17.10 2.36 8.57
N VAL A 73 -15.88 2.31 8.02
CA VAL A 73 -14.63 2.28 8.77
C VAL A 73 -13.87 3.57 8.51
N THR A 74 -13.40 4.24 9.57
CA THR A 74 -12.49 5.38 9.40
C THR A 74 -11.08 4.85 9.19
N VAL A 75 -10.41 5.28 8.12
CA VAL A 75 -9.04 4.90 7.80
C VAL A 75 -8.11 6.11 7.85
N PRO A 76 -6.79 5.91 8.02
CA PRO A 76 -5.84 7.00 7.93
C PRO A 76 -5.86 7.71 6.57
N ALA A 77 -5.54 9.01 6.55
CA ALA A 77 -5.59 9.83 5.34
C ALA A 77 -4.74 9.27 4.18
N ARG A 78 -3.56 8.70 4.49
CA ARG A 78 -2.68 8.10 3.48
C ARG A 78 -3.26 6.82 2.88
N LEU A 79 -3.89 5.97 3.70
CA LEU A 79 -4.64 4.82 3.19
C LEU A 79 -5.82 5.27 2.31
N ALA A 80 -6.58 6.30 2.72
CA ALA A 80 -7.64 6.85 1.89
C ALA A 80 -7.12 7.40 0.53
N GLU A 81 -5.97 8.07 0.52
CA GLU A 81 -5.31 8.55 -0.69
C GLU A 81 -5.01 7.40 -1.66
N VAL A 82 -4.35 6.34 -1.17
CA VAL A 82 -3.98 5.17 -1.97
C VAL A 82 -5.20 4.39 -2.46
N LEU A 83 -6.23 4.24 -1.62
CA LEU A 83 -7.50 3.62 -2.03
C LEU A 83 -8.14 4.40 -3.17
N ARG A 84 -8.27 5.73 -3.03
CA ARG A 84 -8.86 6.58 -4.06
C ARG A 84 -8.12 6.44 -5.39
N LEU A 85 -6.79 6.54 -5.35
CA LEU A 85 -5.96 6.37 -6.55
C LEU A 85 -6.12 4.96 -7.16
N GLY A 86 -6.16 3.92 -6.33
CA GLY A 86 -6.39 2.55 -6.80
C GLY A 86 -7.74 2.38 -7.51
N LEU A 87 -8.81 3.00 -6.99
CA LEU A 87 -10.13 2.99 -7.65
C LEU A 87 -10.12 3.80 -8.96
N GLU A 88 -9.40 4.93 -9.01
CA GLU A 88 -9.24 5.73 -10.22
C GLU A 88 -8.49 4.96 -11.32
N ILE A 89 -7.37 4.32 -11.00
CA ILE A 89 -6.63 3.48 -11.94
C ILE A 89 -7.49 2.29 -12.38
N GLY A 90 -8.27 1.70 -11.47
CA GLY A 90 -9.18 0.61 -11.81
C GLY A 90 -10.25 1.00 -12.83
N ARG A 91 -10.82 2.21 -12.68
CA ARG A 91 -11.74 2.79 -13.69
C ARG A 91 -11.03 3.07 -15.01
N ALA A 92 -9.89 3.75 -14.96
CA ALA A 92 -9.16 4.19 -16.15
C ALA A 92 -8.61 3.01 -16.98
N SER A 93 -8.30 1.89 -16.32
CA SER A 93 -7.76 0.69 -16.97
C SER A 93 -8.84 -0.30 -17.46
N GLY A 94 -10.13 0.03 -17.32
CA GLY A 94 -11.22 -0.88 -17.67
C GLY A 94 -11.22 -2.17 -16.84
N GLY A 95 -10.72 -2.10 -15.60
CA GLY A 95 -10.61 -3.26 -14.69
C GLY A 95 -9.35 -4.10 -14.85
N ALA A 96 -8.39 -3.71 -15.70
CA ALA A 96 -7.11 -4.42 -15.79
C ALA A 96 -6.26 -4.30 -14.51
N PHE A 97 -6.42 -3.19 -13.78
CA PHE A 97 -5.93 -3.01 -12.41
C PHE A 97 -7.12 -3.05 -11.45
N ASP A 98 -7.06 -3.88 -10.41
CA ASP A 98 -8.11 -3.92 -9.39
C ASP A 98 -7.52 -4.28 -8.02
N ILE A 99 -7.67 -3.35 -7.06
CA ILE A 99 -7.27 -3.56 -5.66
C ILE A 99 -8.17 -4.56 -4.94
N GLY A 100 -9.31 -4.95 -5.52
CA GLY A 100 -10.26 -5.94 -5.00
C GLY A 100 -9.86 -7.41 -5.20
N MET A 101 -8.63 -7.68 -5.64
CA MET A 101 -8.14 -9.02 -5.96
C MET A 101 -7.50 -9.77 -4.78
N GLY A 102 -7.63 -9.25 -3.55
CA GLY A 102 -6.87 -9.76 -2.40
C GLY A 102 -7.19 -11.21 -2.01
N ASP A 103 -8.42 -11.67 -2.22
CA ASP A 103 -8.80 -13.07 -2.00
C ASP A 103 -8.15 -14.02 -3.02
N ALA A 104 -8.07 -13.62 -4.30
CA ALA A 104 -7.36 -14.38 -5.33
C ALA A 104 -5.85 -14.40 -5.05
N VAL A 105 -5.24 -13.25 -4.76
CA VAL A 105 -3.81 -13.14 -4.39
C VAL A 105 -3.48 -14.08 -3.22
N THR A 106 -4.31 -14.05 -2.17
CA THR A 106 -4.14 -14.93 -1.01
C THR A 106 -4.30 -16.40 -1.37
N ALA A 107 -5.33 -16.75 -2.15
CA ALA A 107 -5.60 -18.13 -2.54
C ALA A 107 -4.45 -18.78 -3.31
N TRP A 108 -3.74 -18.02 -4.13
CA TRP A 108 -2.57 -18.49 -4.88
C TRP A 108 -1.26 -18.50 -4.07
N GLY A 109 -1.30 -18.12 -2.79
CA GLY A 109 -0.12 -18.11 -1.92
C GLY A 109 0.80 -16.91 -2.14
N PHE A 110 0.29 -15.82 -2.73
CA PHE A 110 1.03 -14.57 -2.89
C PHE A 110 0.83 -13.60 -1.72
N GLY A 111 0.21 -14.07 -0.63
CA GLY A 111 0.08 -13.38 0.65
C GLY A 111 0.81 -14.12 1.78
N PRO A 112 0.45 -13.88 3.05
CA PRO A 112 1.12 -14.50 4.20
C PRO A 112 0.83 -15.99 4.38
N GLY A 113 -0.18 -16.54 3.71
CA GLY A 113 -0.54 -17.96 3.76
C GLY A 113 -0.07 -18.73 2.53
N ASP A 114 0.00 -20.05 2.68
CA ASP A 114 0.28 -20.95 1.55
C ASP A 114 -0.88 -20.97 0.54
N ALA A 115 -0.57 -21.40 -0.69
CA ALA A 115 -1.58 -21.60 -1.71
C ALA A 115 -2.65 -22.61 -1.26
N ALA A 116 -3.91 -22.25 -1.46
CA ALA A 116 -5.07 -23.02 -1.02
C ALA A 116 -5.90 -23.48 -2.25
N PRO A 117 -5.87 -24.77 -2.63
CA PRO A 117 -6.59 -25.27 -3.81
C PRO A 117 -8.10 -24.95 -3.82
N ASP A 118 -8.76 -25.01 -2.66
CA ASP A 118 -10.17 -24.62 -2.54
C ASP A 118 -10.38 -23.12 -2.76
N GLY A 119 -9.47 -22.29 -2.21
CA GLY A 119 -9.48 -20.84 -2.43
C GLY A 119 -9.28 -20.48 -3.90
N ILE A 120 -8.38 -21.18 -4.60
CA ILE A 120 -8.14 -20.97 -6.02
C ILE A 120 -9.41 -21.28 -6.82
N ARG A 121 -10.06 -22.42 -6.55
CA ARG A 121 -11.34 -22.79 -7.20
C ARG A 121 -12.43 -21.75 -6.95
N ALA A 122 -12.57 -21.29 -5.71
CA ALA A 122 -13.51 -20.23 -5.36
C ALA A 122 -13.19 -18.92 -6.12
N ALA A 123 -11.93 -18.50 -6.15
CA ALA A 123 -11.51 -17.27 -6.82
C ALA A 123 -11.72 -17.30 -8.34
N MET A 124 -11.54 -18.47 -8.98
CA MET A 124 -11.76 -18.67 -10.42
C MET A 124 -13.25 -18.70 -10.82
N THR A 125 -14.15 -19.03 -9.90
CA THR A 125 -15.59 -19.13 -10.15
C THR A 125 -16.38 -17.95 -9.58
N ALA A 126 -15.74 -17.09 -8.80
CA ALA A 126 -16.35 -15.92 -8.21
C ALA A 126 -16.84 -14.93 -9.27
N SER A 127 -18.11 -14.53 -9.16
CA SER A 127 -18.63 -13.37 -9.88
C SER A 127 -18.12 -12.11 -9.19
N ARG A 128 -17.02 -11.56 -9.70
CA ARG A 128 -16.36 -10.38 -9.15
C ARG A 128 -17.02 -9.11 -9.65
N ARG A 129 -17.26 -8.19 -8.71
CA ARG A 129 -17.55 -6.79 -9.02
C ARG A 129 -16.27 -5.98 -8.79
N PRO A 130 -15.86 -5.11 -9.73
CA PRO A 130 -14.65 -4.32 -9.56
C PRO A 130 -14.67 -3.48 -8.29
N ALA A 131 -13.52 -3.31 -7.61
CA ALA A 131 -13.49 -2.54 -6.37
C ALA A 131 -14.04 -1.12 -6.54
N HIS A 132 -13.83 -0.49 -7.70
CA HIS A 132 -14.35 0.85 -8.00
C HIS A 132 -15.87 0.96 -8.09
N GLU A 133 -16.60 -0.15 -8.15
CA GLU A 133 -18.07 -0.20 -8.11
C GLU A 133 -18.63 -0.50 -6.72
N VAL A 134 -17.85 -1.17 -5.85
CA VAL A 134 -18.34 -1.71 -4.58
C VAL A 134 -17.60 -1.21 -3.34
N LEU A 135 -16.51 -0.46 -3.50
CA LEU A 135 -15.84 0.25 -2.43
C LEU A 135 -16.30 1.71 -2.44
N GLU A 136 -17.05 2.09 -1.42
CA GLU A 136 -17.54 3.44 -1.25
C GLU A 136 -16.62 4.22 -0.31
N MET A 137 -16.42 5.50 -0.62
CA MET A 137 -15.57 6.39 0.16
C MET A 137 -16.29 7.71 0.41
N ASP A 138 -16.24 8.17 1.66
CA ASP A 138 -16.68 9.50 2.10
C ASP A 138 -15.58 10.11 2.97
N ASP A 139 -14.78 10.98 2.37
CA ASP A 139 -13.49 11.47 2.89
C ASP A 139 -12.55 10.33 3.32
N ALA A 140 -12.41 10.13 4.63
CA ALA A 140 -11.59 9.10 5.27
C ALA A 140 -12.42 7.91 5.77
N ARG A 141 -13.72 7.88 5.51
CA ARG A 141 -14.59 6.74 5.80
C ARG A 141 -14.70 5.87 4.57
N VAL A 142 -14.56 4.57 4.75
CA VAL A 142 -14.60 3.58 3.69
C VAL A 142 -15.61 2.49 4.05
N ARG A 143 -16.41 2.06 3.08
CA ARG A 143 -17.39 0.99 3.25
C ARG A 143 -17.35 0.05 2.06
N LYS A 144 -17.41 -1.25 2.35
CA LYS A 144 -17.60 -2.28 1.33
C LYS A 144 -19.11 -2.50 1.13
N ALA A 145 -19.62 -2.29 -0.07
CA ALA A 145 -21.00 -2.60 -0.47
C ALA A 145 -21.19 -4.07 -0.89
N ALA A 146 -20.10 -4.83 -0.95
CA ALA A 146 -20.05 -6.24 -1.31
C ALA A 146 -18.97 -6.96 -0.51
N VAL A 147 -18.98 -8.29 -0.53
CA VAL A 147 -17.81 -9.07 -0.09
C VAL A 147 -16.62 -8.68 -0.96
N LEU A 148 -15.59 -8.13 -0.34
CA LEU A 148 -14.40 -7.61 -1.00
C LEU A 148 -13.20 -7.79 -0.05
N LYS A 149 -12.08 -8.26 -0.61
CA LYS A 149 -10.78 -8.29 0.06
C LYS A 149 -9.82 -7.44 -0.75
N LEU A 150 -9.31 -6.40 -0.12
CA LEU A 150 -8.40 -5.42 -0.69
C LEU A 150 -6.96 -5.89 -0.57
N ASP A 151 -6.20 -5.68 -1.63
CA ASP A 151 -4.75 -5.82 -1.69
C ASP A 151 -4.17 -4.58 -2.39
N LEU A 152 -3.17 -3.95 -1.76
CA LEU A 152 -2.54 -2.72 -2.25
C LEU A 152 -1.10 -2.94 -2.73
N ASN A 153 -0.62 -4.17 -2.88
CA ASN A 153 0.75 -4.45 -3.29
C ASN A 153 1.12 -3.85 -4.66
N GLY A 154 0.12 -3.69 -5.54
CA GLY A 154 0.28 -3.08 -6.86
C GLY A 154 0.41 -1.55 -6.85
N ILE A 155 0.28 -0.87 -5.71
CA ILE A 155 0.27 0.60 -5.64
C ILE A 155 0.93 1.19 -4.39
N ALA A 156 0.87 0.54 -3.23
CA ALA A 156 1.31 1.10 -1.94
C ALA A 156 2.81 1.44 -1.86
N LYS A 157 3.65 0.82 -2.71
CA LYS A 157 5.10 1.04 -2.73
C LYS A 157 5.52 2.30 -3.50
N GLY A 158 4.68 2.80 -4.41
CA GLY A 158 4.98 3.94 -5.28
C GLY A 158 4.67 5.26 -4.59
#